data_AF-G0UCJ3-F1
#
_entry.id   AF-G0UCJ3-F1
#
_cell.length_a   1.000
_cell.length_b   1.000
_cell.length_c   1.000
_cell.angle_alpha   90.00
_cell.angle_beta   90.00
_cell.angle_gamma   90.00
#
_symmetry.space_group_name_H-M   'P 1'
#
loop_
_entity.id
_entity.type
_entity.pdbx_description
1 polymer ?
#
loop_
_entity_poly.entity_id
_entity_poly.type
_entity_poly.pdbx_seq_one_letter_code
_entity_poly.pdbx_strand_id
1 'polypeptide(L)'
;MSCPRVSYRRRMHYATRGNRMRLVRTPGNRLVMQKRGKRSQGPHTPWVLGHKRLAGTKALRHTDARHAPRHEKTTSRPYGGVLSHDQVRDRIVRAFLIEEQRIVKRALKAHAKAKKERKRSAAKRKRKEETKAAAAKKVAAKVAVKSVVAKKTAPKKASGKAPVGANLKKS
;
A
#
# COMPACT_ATOMS: atom_id res chain seq x y z
N MET A 1 -72.75 14.45 -5.56
CA MET A 1 -71.50 14.62 -6.34
C MET A 1 -71.50 13.64 -7.51
N SER A 2 -71.43 14.13 -8.75
CA SER A 2 -71.31 13.25 -9.93
C SER A 2 -69.90 12.65 -9.99
N CYS A 3 -69.80 11.33 -9.86
CA CYS A 3 -68.55 10.59 -10.01
C CYS A 3 -68.46 10.04 -11.44
N PRO A 4 -67.67 10.65 -12.34
CA PRO A 4 -67.52 10.16 -13.71
C PRO A 4 -66.78 8.81 -13.73
N ARG A 5 -67.40 7.79 -14.34
CA ARG A 5 -66.76 6.48 -14.57
C ARG A 5 -65.70 6.60 -15.66
N VAL A 6 -64.61 5.86 -15.50
CA VAL A 6 -63.50 5.79 -16.45
C VAL A 6 -63.19 4.35 -16.82
N SER A 7 -62.68 4.14 -18.02
CA SER A 7 -62.26 2.84 -18.51
C SER A 7 -60.76 2.82 -18.84
N TYR A 8 -60.15 1.64 -18.73
CA TYR A 8 -58.81 1.39 -19.23
C TYR A 8 -58.81 1.49 -20.76
N ARG A 9 -57.82 2.20 -21.32
CA ARG A 9 -57.70 2.40 -22.78
C ARG A 9 -56.87 1.33 -23.50
N ARG A 10 -56.17 0.48 -22.75
CA ARG A 10 -55.34 -0.62 -23.29
C ARG A 10 -55.99 -1.95 -22.93
N ARG A 11 -55.73 -2.99 -23.73
CA ARG A 11 -56.23 -4.37 -23.51
C ARG A 11 -55.82 -5.00 -22.16
N MET A 12 -54.82 -4.45 -21.47
CA MET A 12 -54.45 -4.87 -20.12
C MET A 12 -55.25 -4.06 -19.09
N HIS A 13 -56.26 -4.69 -18.48
CA HIS A 13 -57.22 -4.05 -17.57
C HIS A 13 -56.86 -4.16 -16.08
N TYR A 14 -55.71 -4.76 -15.74
CA TYR A 14 -55.30 -4.99 -14.35
C TYR A 14 -54.39 -3.88 -13.81
N ALA A 15 -54.54 -3.57 -12.51
CA ALA A 15 -53.74 -2.60 -11.77
C ALA A 15 -52.39 -3.20 -11.34
N THR A 16 -51.42 -3.23 -12.26
CA THR A 16 -50.07 -3.75 -11.98
C THR A 16 -49.03 -2.63 -11.84
N ARG A 17 -47.85 -2.96 -11.30
CA ARG A 17 -46.70 -2.02 -11.19
C ARG A 17 -46.30 -1.36 -12.52
N GLY A 18 -46.55 -2.01 -13.65
CA GLY A 18 -46.24 -1.51 -15.00
C GLY A 18 -47.42 -0.85 -15.72
N ASN A 19 -48.63 -0.97 -15.18
CA ASN A 19 -49.87 -0.45 -15.76
C ASN A 19 -50.56 0.56 -14.84
N ARG A 20 -49.76 1.32 -14.08
CA ARG A 20 -50.28 2.43 -13.28
C ARG A 20 -50.81 3.51 -14.21
N MET A 21 -51.92 4.12 -13.83
CA MET A 21 -52.59 5.13 -14.64
C MET A 21 -52.71 6.46 -13.89
N ARG A 22 -52.85 7.55 -14.65
CA ARG A 22 -53.13 8.91 -14.17
C ARG A 22 -54.45 9.36 -14.79
N LEU A 23 -55.34 9.90 -13.96
CA LEU A 23 -56.53 10.58 -14.44
C LEU A 23 -56.14 11.97 -14.94
N VAL A 24 -56.58 12.29 -16.15
CA VAL A 24 -56.34 13.59 -16.79
C VAL A 24 -57.69 14.13 -17.25
N ARG A 25 -57.99 15.38 -16.89
CA ARG A 25 -59.11 16.12 -17.46
C ARG A 25 -58.68 16.61 -18.84
N THR A 26 -59.41 16.19 -19.87
CA THR A 26 -59.13 16.59 -21.25
C THR A 26 -59.70 17.99 -21.54
N PRO A 27 -59.24 18.66 -22.61
CA PRO A 27 -59.81 19.94 -23.05
C PRO A 27 -61.32 19.89 -23.30
N GLY A 28 -61.84 18.75 -23.78
CA GLY A 28 -63.29 18.50 -23.92
C GLY A 28 -64.01 18.20 -22.59
N ASN A 29 -63.40 18.57 -21.46
CA ASN A 29 -63.93 18.44 -20.10
C ASN A 29 -64.34 17.01 -19.68
N ARG A 30 -63.66 15.96 -20.15
CA ARG A 30 -63.89 14.57 -19.76
C ARG A 30 -62.72 14.01 -18.96
N LEU A 31 -62.98 13.13 -17.99
CA LEU A 31 -61.90 12.40 -17.29
C LEU A 31 -61.47 11.19 -18.10
N VAL A 32 -60.17 11.09 -18.37
CA VAL A 32 -59.60 9.99 -19.14
C VAL A 32 -58.40 9.40 -18.42
N MET A 33 -58.28 8.07 -18.49
CA MET A 33 -57.16 7.32 -17.93
C MET A 33 -55.97 7.31 -18.91
N GLN A 34 -54.84 7.88 -18.50
CA GLN A 34 -53.57 7.85 -19.26
C GLN A 34 -52.52 7.00 -18.54
N LYS A 35 -51.68 6.27 -19.30
CA LYS A 35 -50.65 5.40 -18.72
C LYS A 35 -49.52 6.22 -18.12
N ARG A 36 -49.19 5.94 -16.84
CA ARG A 36 -47.98 6.48 -16.20
C ARG A 36 -46.78 5.59 -16.54
N GLY A 37 -45.69 6.20 -16.98
CA GLY A 37 -44.42 5.50 -17.14
C GLY A 37 -43.89 4.95 -15.81
N LYS A 38 -43.16 3.82 -15.86
CA LYS A 38 -42.42 3.33 -14.68
C LYS A 38 -41.31 4.32 -14.36
N ARG A 39 -41.08 4.60 -13.08
CA ARG A 39 -39.96 5.45 -12.63
C ARG A 39 -38.74 4.60 -12.33
N SER A 40 -37.56 5.19 -12.53
CA SER A 40 -36.29 4.64 -12.05
C SER A 40 -35.90 5.34 -10.75
N GLN A 41 -35.22 4.63 -9.85
CA GLN A 41 -34.59 5.28 -8.71
C GLN A 41 -33.36 6.08 -9.14
N GLY A 42 -32.79 5.79 -10.31
CA GLY A 42 -31.63 6.47 -10.88
C GLY A 42 -30.28 5.83 -10.51
N PRO A 43 -29.16 6.46 -10.89
CA PRO A 43 -27.82 5.96 -10.58
C PRO A 43 -27.48 6.01 -9.09
N HIS A 44 -26.99 4.90 -8.56
CA HIS A 44 -26.56 4.76 -7.16
C HIS A 44 -25.09 4.35 -7.10
N THR A 45 -24.47 4.57 -5.95
CA THR A 45 -23.15 4.01 -5.65
C THR A 45 -23.22 2.48 -5.60
N PRO A 46 -22.07 1.78 -5.71
CA PRO A 46 -22.00 0.34 -5.52
C PRO A 46 -22.63 -0.10 -4.20
N TRP A 47 -23.24 -1.28 -4.19
CA TRP A 47 -23.93 -1.83 -3.03
C TRP A 47 -23.01 -1.96 -1.80
N VAL A 48 -21.79 -2.46 -2.02
CA VAL A 48 -20.76 -2.63 -0.97
C VAL A 48 -20.39 -1.32 -0.27
N LEU A 49 -20.62 -0.18 -0.93
CA LEU A 49 -20.31 1.15 -0.40
C LEU A 49 -21.57 1.89 0.11
N GLY A 50 -22.69 1.17 0.31
CA GLY A 50 -23.91 1.69 0.92
C GLY A 50 -25.03 2.11 -0.02
N HIS A 51 -24.94 1.79 -1.32
CA HIS A 51 -26.00 2.00 -2.32
C HIS A 51 -26.74 3.35 -2.25
N LYS A 52 -25.99 4.45 -2.07
CA LYS A 52 -26.57 5.79 -1.95
C LYS A 52 -26.83 6.40 -3.33
N ARG A 53 -27.88 7.22 -3.44
CA ARG A 53 -28.21 7.92 -4.68
C ARG A 53 -27.12 8.95 -5.02
N LEU A 54 -26.64 8.94 -6.26
CA LEU A 54 -25.61 9.88 -6.71
C LEU A 54 -26.17 11.30 -6.95
N ALA A 55 -25.59 12.28 -6.27
CA ALA A 55 -25.90 13.69 -6.50
C ALA A 55 -25.48 14.15 -7.90
N GLY A 56 -26.22 15.11 -8.48
CA GLY A 56 -25.93 15.68 -9.80
C GLY A 56 -26.20 14.75 -10.99
N THR A 57 -26.84 13.60 -10.78
CA THR A 57 -27.25 12.68 -11.86
C THR A 57 -28.76 12.51 -11.87
N LYS A 58 -29.40 12.54 -13.05
CA LYS A 58 -30.86 12.43 -13.16
C LYS A 58 -31.37 10.99 -12.98
N ALA A 59 -32.56 10.84 -12.42
CA ALA A 59 -33.21 9.53 -12.21
C ALA A 59 -33.96 9.06 -13.48
N LEU A 60 -33.20 8.75 -14.52
CA LEU A 60 -33.74 8.36 -15.83
C LEU A 60 -34.00 6.85 -15.91
N ARG A 61 -35.01 6.46 -16.70
CA ARG A 61 -35.27 5.05 -17.05
C ARG A 61 -34.41 4.64 -18.25
N HIS A 62 -34.26 3.34 -18.52
CA HIS A 62 -33.41 2.84 -19.61
C HIS A 62 -33.71 3.47 -20.99
N THR A 63 -35.00 3.69 -21.33
CA THR A 63 -35.39 4.35 -22.59
C THR A 63 -34.91 5.80 -22.62
N ASP A 64 -35.15 6.53 -21.54
CA ASP A 64 -34.91 7.97 -21.48
C ASP A 64 -33.40 8.24 -21.31
N ALA A 65 -32.70 7.39 -20.55
CA ALA A 65 -31.25 7.44 -20.35
C ALA A 65 -30.46 7.16 -21.63
N ARG A 66 -31.05 6.41 -22.58
CA ARG A 66 -30.46 6.19 -23.91
C ARG A 66 -30.45 7.48 -24.73
N HIS A 67 -31.52 8.26 -24.65
CA HIS A 67 -31.66 9.51 -25.40
C HIS A 67 -31.09 10.73 -24.67
N ALA A 68 -30.91 10.65 -23.35
CA ALA A 68 -30.38 11.76 -22.56
C ALA A 68 -28.88 11.98 -22.81
N PRO A 69 -28.42 13.24 -22.79
CA PRO A 69 -27.01 13.56 -22.95
C PRO A 69 -26.17 13.11 -21.76
N ARG A 70 -24.85 13.04 -21.96
CA ARG A 70 -23.91 12.50 -20.95
C ARG A 70 -23.88 13.30 -19.65
N HIS A 71 -23.94 14.63 -19.72
CA HIS A 71 -23.83 15.51 -18.55
C HIS A 71 -24.98 15.34 -17.55
N GLU A 72 -26.13 14.81 -17.97
CA GLU A 72 -27.25 14.50 -17.07
C GLU A 72 -27.06 13.18 -16.32
N LYS A 73 -26.18 12.30 -16.82
CA LYS A 73 -25.96 10.95 -16.32
C LYS A 73 -24.69 10.85 -15.48
N THR A 74 -23.74 11.75 -15.68
CA THR A 74 -22.41 11.71 -15.06
C THR A 74 -21.94 13.09 -14.62
N THR A 75 -21.03 13.13 -13.64
CA THR A 75 -20.29 14.34 -13.25
C THR A 75 -18.91 14.37 -13.91
N SER A 76 -18.26 15.55 -13.99
CA SER A 76 -16.96 15.75 -14.64
C SER A 76 -15.75 15.11 -13.94
N ARG A 77 -15.85 14.85 -12.62
CA ARG A 77 -14.75 14.25 -11.84
C ARG A 77 -14.48 12.78 -12.20
N PRO A 78 -13.29 12.23 -11.86
CA PRO A 78 -13.01 10.80 -11.97
C PRO A 78 -14.06 9.95 -11.25
N TYR A 79 -14.45 8.84 -11.86
CA TYR A 79 -15.52 7.96 -11.39
C TYR A 79 -16.90 8.64 -11.21
N GLY A 80 -17.12 9.78 -11.88
CA GLY A 80 -18.41 10.48 -11.92
C GLY A 80 -19.51 9.59 -12.51
N GLY A 81 -20.66 9.54 -11.84
CA GLY A 81 -21.76 8.65 -12.20
C GLY A 81 -21.65 7.23 -11.62
N VAL A 82 -20.58 6.91 -10.89
CA VAL A 82 -20.42 5.64 -10.17
C VAL A 82 -20.18 5.86 -8.68
N LEU A 83 -19.28 6.78 -8.31
CA LEU A 83 -18.89 7.02 -6.93
C LEU A 83 -19.29 8.41 -6.42
N SER A 84 -19.54 8.52 -5.12
CA SER A 84 -19.71 9.81 -4.44
C SER A 84 -18.36 10.56 -4.34
N HIS A 85 -18.42 11.84 -4.00
CA HIS A 85 -17.21 12.66 -3.83
C HIS A 85 -16.35 12.15 -2.66
N ASP A 86 -16.98 11.77 -1.54
CA ASP A 86 -16.29 11.18 -0.38
C ASP A 86 -15.52 9.92 -0.76
N GLN A 87 -16.19 9.01 -1.48
CA GLN A 87 -15.59 7.75 -1.91
C GLN A 87 -14.40 7.97 -2.87
N VAL A 88 -14.48 8.98 -3.75
CA VAL A 88 -13.37 9.33 -4.65
C VAL A 88 -12.21 9.92 -3.84
N ARG A 89 -12.49 10.83 -2.91
CA ARG A 89 -11.47 11.41 -2.01
C ARG A 89 -10.75 10.32 -1.22
N ASP A 90 -11.49 9.41 -0.59
CA ASP A 90 -10.92 8.32 0.20
C ASP A 90 -10.02 7.42 -0.64
N ARG A 91 -10.40 7.13 -1.89
CA ARG A 91 -9.57 6.33 -2.80
C ARG A 91 -8.27 7.04 -3.17
N ILE A 92 -8.33 8.34 -3.46
CA ILE A 92 -7.15 9.14 -3.79
C ILE A 92 -6.20 9.20 -2.58
N VAL A 93 -6.72 9.57 -1.41
CA VAL A 93 -5.93 9.69 -0.18
C VAL A 93 -5.33 8.35 0.22
N ARG A 94 -6.12 7.27 0.20
CA ARG A 94 -5.65 5.93 0.53
C ARG A 94 -4.58 5.45 -0.45
N ALA A 95 -4.76 5.66 -1.75
CA ALA A 95 -3.77 5.28 -2.76
C ALA A 95 -2.44 6.00 -2.51
N PHE A 96 -2.48 7.31 -2.27
CA PHE A 96 -1.29 8.11 -1.96
C PHE A 96 -0.58 7.59 -0.70
N LEU A 97 -1.27 7.51 0.43
CA LEU A 97 -0.66 7.12 1.71
C LEU A 97 -0.10 5.69 1.69
N ILE A 98 -0.80 4.75 1.07
CA ILE A 98 -0.31 3.37 0.96
C ILE A 98 0.96 3.32 0.10
N GLU A 99 1.01 4.10 -0.98
CA GLU A 99 2.18 4.12 -1.84
C GLU A 99 3.39 4.77 -1.15
N GLU A 100 3.19 5.87 -0.43
CA GLU A 100 4.23 6.48 0.41
C GLU A 100 4.76 5.49 1.47
N GLN A 101 3.87 4.79 2.17
CA GLN A 101 4.26 3.76 3.14
C GLN A 101 5.05 2.62 2.47
N ARG A 102 4.67 2.21 1.25
CA ARG A 102 5.40 1.18 0.50
C ARG A 102 6.81 1.65 0.11
N ILE A 103 6.95 2.89 -0.34
CA ILE A 103 8.24 3.49 -0.69
C ILE A 103 9.14 3.57 0.56
N VAL A 104 8.62 4.09 1.67
CA VAL A 104 9.35 4.17 2.95
C VAL A 104 9.79 2.77 3.42
N LYS A 105 8.89 1.78 3.35
CA LYS A 105 9.22 0.39 3.72
C LYS A 105 10.31 -0.20 2.83
N ARG A 106 10.32 0.11 1.53
CA ARG A 106 11.40 -0.31 0.61
C ARG A 106 12.72 0.39 0.93
N ALA A 107 12.69 1.69 1.19
CA ALA A 107 13.88 2.48 1.53
C ALA A 107 14.53 2.00 2.84
N LEU A 108 13.75 1.77 3.90
CA LEU A 108 14.26 1.24 5.17
C LEU A 108 14.89 -0.15 5.01
N LYS A 109 14.26 -1.03 4.22
CA LYS A 109 14.83 -2.35 3.89
C LYS A 109 16.16 -2.23 3.13
N ALA A 110 16.23 -1.33 2.14
CA ALA A 110 17.45 -1.08 1.37
C ALA A 110 18.58 -0.51 2.25
N HIS A 111 18.27 0.46 3.12
CA HIS A 111 19.23 1.04 4.04
C HIS A 111 19.75 0.02 5.06
N ALA A 112 18.87 -0.82 5.61
CA ALA A 112 19.27 -1.91 6.52
C ALA A 112 20.20 -2.92 5.83
N LYS A 113 19.90 -3.29 4.56
CA LYS A 113 20.76 -4.17 3.75
C LYS A 113 22.14 -3.54 3.51
N ALA A 114 22.18 -2.28 3.07
CA ALA A 114 23.43 -1.56 2.83
C ALA A 114 24.26 -1.40 4.12
N LYS A 115 23.63 -1.10 5.26
CA LYS A 115 24.29 -1.01 6.57
C LYS A 115 24.90 -2.34 7.00
N LYS A 116 24.19 -3.45 6.81
CA LYS A 116 24.69 -4.81 7.10
C LYS A 116 25.90 -5.15 6.22
N GLU A 117 25.83 -4.83 4.94
CA GLU A 117 26.92 -5.06 3.99
C GLU A 117 28.17 -4.22 4.31
N ARG A 118 28.00 -2.92 4.61
CA ARG A 118 29.09 -2.05 5.10
C ARG A 118 29.71 -2.56 6.39
N LYS A 119 28.92 -3.02 7.36
CA LYS A 119 29.46 -3.64 8.60
C LYS A 119 30.26 -4.90 8.30
N ARG A 120 29.76 -5.79 7.41
CA ARG A 120 30.49 -7.01 7.01
C ARG A 120 31.80 -6.70 6.30
N SER A 121 31.81 -5.73 5.38
CA SER A 121 33.02 -5.35 4.65
C SER A 121 34.06 -4.68 5.57
N ALA A 122 33.63 -3.79 6.46
CA ALA A 122 34.48 -3.18 7.48
C ALA A 122 35.07 -4.23 8.44
N ALA A 123 34.26 -5.17 8.93
CA ALA A 123 34.74 -6.27 9.78
C ALA A 123 35.76 -7.17 9.06
N LYS A 124 35.56 -7.47 7.77
CA LYS A 124 36.51 -8.26 6.97
C LYS A 124 37.84 -7.53 6.76
N ARG A 125 37.81 -6.21 6.51
CA ARG A 125 39.02 -5.37 6.40
C ARG A 125 39.79 -5.34 7.72
N LYS A 126 39.10 -5.04 8.82
CA LYS A 126 39.68 -5.03 10.18
C LYS A 126 40.35 -6.36 10.54
N ARG A 127 39.66 -7.49 10.32
CA ARG A 127 40.22 -8.83 10.55
C ARG A 127 41.45 -9.12 9.67
N LYS A 128 41.51 -8.61 8.44
CA LYS A 128 42.65 -8.81 7.53
C LYS A 128 43.87 -7.99 7.98
N GLU A 129 43.67 -6.77 8.45
CA GLU A 129 44.74 -5.95 9.04
C GLU A 129 45.27 -6.56 10.33
N GLU A 130 44.38 -6.97 11.25
CA GLU A 130 44.75 -7.63 12.51
C GLU A 130 45.52 -8.94 12.27
N THR A 131 45.06 -9.78 11.35
CA THR A 131 45.76 -11.04 11.02
C THR A 131 47.10 -10.80 10.32
N LYS A 132 47.20 -9.81 9.41
CA LYS A 132 48.49 -9.42 8.81
C LYS A 132 49.47 -8.91 9.87
N ALA A 133 49.04 -8.01 10.76
CA ALA A 133 49.88 -7.48 11.83
C ALA A 133 50.35 -8.59 12.79
N ALA A 134 49.45 -9.50 13.18
CA ALA A 134 49.79 -10.65 14.02
C ALA A 134 50.76 -11.63 13.32
N ALA A 135 50.56 -11.91 12.03
CA ALA A 135 51.45 -12.76 11.25
C ALA A 135 52.84 -12.13 11.08
N ALA A 136 52.93 -10.84 10.76
CA ALA A 136 54.19 -10.10 10.66
C ALA A 136 54.97 -10.15 11.99
N LYS A 137 54.28 -9.95 13.13
CA LYS A 137 54.89 -10.03 14.47
C LYS A 137 55.43 -11.44 14.77
N LYS A 138 54.68 -12.49 14.42
CA LYS A 138 55.13 -13.89 14.59
C LYS A 138 56.32 -14.23 13.69
N VAL A 139 56.32 -13.79 12.43
CA VAL A 139 57.43 -14.02 11.49
C VAL A 139 58.68 -13.28 11.95
N ALA A 140 58.58 -12.01 12.35
CA ALA A 140 59.71 -11.24 12.89
C ALA A 140 60.32 -11.92 14.12
N ALA A 141 59.50 -12.39 15.06
CA ALA A 141 59.98 -13.15 16.23
C ALA A 141 60.70 -14.45 15.82
N LYS A 142 60.18 -15.19 14.83
CA LYS A 142 60.78 -16.45 14.34
C LYS A 142 62.10 -16.22 13.58
N VAL A 143 62.19 -15.15 12.80
CA VAL A 143 63.41 -14.73 12.07
C VAL A 143 64.49 -14.26 13.04
N ALA A 144 64.13 -13.47 14.06
CA ALA A 144 65.05 -13.05 15.11
C ALA A 144 65.64 -14.27 15.84
N VAL A 145 64.80 -15.23 16.26
CA VAL A 145 65.27 -16.48 16.90
C VAL A 145 66.16 -17.31 15.96
N LYS A 146 65.80 -17.45 14.67
CA LYS A 146 66.59 -18.22 13.70
C LYS A 146 67.96 -17.59 13.42
N SER A 147 68.05 -16.25 13.39
CA SER A 147 69.32 -15.53 13.23
C SER A 147 70.25 -15.64 14.45
N VAL A 148 69.68 -15.72 15.66
CA VAL A 148 70.43 -15.98 16.91
C VAL A 148 70.87 -17.43 17.01
N VAL A 149 70.07 -18.39 16.52
CA VAL A 149 70.40 -19.82 16.48
C VAL A 149 71.45 -20.13 15.40
N ALA A 150 71.40 -19.47 14.24
CA ALA A 150 72.42 -19.61 13.18
C ALA A 150 73.79 -19.05 13.57
N LYS A 151 73.86 -18.09 14.51
CA LYS A 151 75.11 -17.60 15.10
C LYS A 151 75.72 -18.53 16.16
N LYS A 152 75.11 -19.69 16.47
CA LYS A 152 75.62 -20.64 17.48
C LYS A 152 76.44 -21.81 16.91
N THR A 153 76.80 -21.82 15.63
CA THR A 153 77.78 -22.79 15.08
C THR A 153 79.16 -22.15 14.92
N ALA A 154 79.82 -21.87 16.04
CA ALA A 154 81.28 -21.86 16.24
C ALA A 154 81.54 -21.83 17.78
N PRO A 155 82.50 -22.60 18.35
CA PRO A 155 82.45 -22.99 19.77
C PRO A 155 83.20 -22.06 20.75
N LYS A 156 82.83 -22.19 22.05
CA LYS A 156 83.46 -21.70 23.31
C LYS A 156 83.23 -20.21 23.65
N LYS A 157 83.10 -19.76 24.91
CA LYS A 157 83.16 -20.32 26.29
C LYS A 157 82.55 -19.22 27.21
N ALA A 158 81.81 -19.58 28.26
CA ALA A 158 81.86 -18.97 29.60
C ALA A 158 80.68 -19.45 30.46
N SER A 159 80.99 -20.31 31.42
CA SER A 159 80.17 -20.71 32.56
C SER A 159 80.07 -19.57 33.58
N GLY A 160 78.87 -19.34 34.12
CA GLY A 160 78.66 -18.54 35.33
C GLY A 160 77.48 -19.12 36.12
N LYS A 161 77.81 -19.87 37.17
CA LYS A 161 76.89 -20.53 38.12
C LYS A 161 75.96 -19.50 38.79
N ALA A 162 74.66 -19.78 38.86
CA ALA A 162 73.76 -19.14 39.81
C ALA A 162 73.89 -19.85 41.18
N PRO A 163 74.13 -19.15 42.29
CA PRO A 163 74.15 -19.78 43.60
C PRO A 163 72.73 -19.95 44.17
N VAL A 164 72.55 -21.07 44.86
CA VAL A 164 71.34 -21.49 45.57
C VAL A 164 71.33 -20.84 46.97
N GLY A 165 70.26 -20.09 47.24
CA GLY A 165 69.65 -19.77 48.56
C GLY A 165 70.50 -19.50 49.81
N ALA A 166 70.36 -18.29 50.39
CA ALA A 166 70.50 -18.03 51.82
C ALA A 166 69.52 -16.94 52.31
N ASN A 167 68.39 -17.41 52.85
CA ASN A 167 67.65 -16.99 54.04
C ASN A 167 67.38 -15.50 54.44
N LEU A 168 66.06 -15.25 54.56
CA LEU A 168 65.30 -14.78 55.75
C LEU A 168 65.11 -13.28 56.08
N LYS A 169 63.79 -12.98 56.15
CA LYS A 169 63.02 -12.13 57.11
C LYS A 169 62.88 -10.61 56.90
N LYS A 170 61.64 -10.27 56.52
CA LYS A 170 60.69 -9.27 57.06
C LYS A 170 61.23 -7.97 57.67
N SER A 171 60.76 -6.86 57.09
CA SER A 171 59.94 -5.84 57.74
C SER A 171 58.91 -5.33 56.73
#